data_AF-A0A418QEV9-F1
#
_entry.id   AF-A0A418QEV9-F1
#
_cell.length_a   1.000
_cell.length_b   1.000
_cell.length_c   1.000
_cell.angle_alpha   90.00
_cell.angle_beta   90.00
_cell.angle_gamma   90.00
#
_symmetry.space_group_name_H-M   'P 1'
#
loop_
_entity.id
_entity.type
_entity.pdbx_description
1 polymer ?
#
loop_
_entity_poly.entity_id
_entity_poly.type
_entity_poly.pdbx_seq_one_letter_code
_entity_poly.pdbx_strand_id
1 'polypeptide(L)'
;MTEGALNELRRLDDRLRAALRADARFSHVAAYGSVPQGRADRFSDLEFWAFLRPGAAVDAADWLRGHFDPLLVLTTEFGGAVAVLPGLRRVELHVAPAARLPEVETWTPQHVRPEAMCVRDEGGQLMGHLRALAARSPDPAAEAQPTLERSVNWLVLGLNVLARGE
;
A
#
# COMPACT_ATOMS: atom_id res chain seq x y z
N MET A 1 9.92 23.04 -13.39
CA MET A 1 9.85 21.65 -13.92
C MET A 1 9.07 20.68 -13.01
N THR A 2 8.21 21.16 -12.10
CA THR A 2 7.57 20.35 -11.04
C THR A 2 6.12 19.96 -11.34
N GLU A 3 5.40 20.77 -12.11
CA GLU A 3 3.96 20.58 -12.38
C GLU A 3 3.68 19.45 -13.39
N GLY A 4 4.56 19.28 -14.39
CA GLY A 4 4.43 18.22 -15.39
C GLY A 4 4.48 16.82 -14.79
N ALA A 5 5.46 16.55 -13.92
CA ALA A 5 5.61 15.24 -13.27
C ALA A 5 4.43 14.89 -12.36
N LEU A 6 3.88 15.87 -11.64
CA LEU A 6 2.71 15.65 -10.80
C LEU A 6 1.44 15.41 -11.63
N ASN A 7 1.30 16.09 -12.77
CA ASN A 7 0.21 15.84 -13.71
C ASN A 7 0.29 14.45 -14.34
N GLU A 8 1.49 13.98 -14.67
CA GLU A 8 1.72 12.61 -15.15
C GLU A 8 1.36 11.57 -14.08
N LEU A 9 1.79 11.79 -12.82
CA LEU A 9 1.42 10.94 -11.69
C LEU A 9 -0.11 10.86 -11.51
N ARG A 10 -0.81 12.00 -11.58
CA ARG A 10 -2.27 12.04 -11.47
C ARG A 10 -2.96 11.29 -12.59
N ARG A 11 -2.52 11.46 -13.84
CA ARG A 11 -3.06 10.70 -14.98
C ARG A 11 -2.83 9.19 -14.82
N LEU A 12 -1.68 8.80 -14.28
CA LEU A 12 -1.39 7.41 -13.99
C LEU A 12 -2.29 6.87 -12.87
N ASP A 13 -2.47 7.62 -11.78
CA ASP A 13 -3.40 7.29 -10.68
C ASP A 13 -4.83 7.12 -11.20
N ASP A 14 -5.33 8.07 -11.98
CA ASP A 14 -6.67 8.02 -12.58
C ASP A 14 -6.86 6.76 -13.44
N ARG A 15 -5.87 6.44 -14.28
CA ARG A 15 -5.89 5.24 -15.13
C ARG A 15 -5.90 3.95 -14.29
N LEU A 16 -5.07 3.89 -13.25
CA LEU A 16 -4.95 2.72 -12.38
C LEU A 16 -6.22 2.52 -11.53
N ARG A 17 -6.75 3.59 -10.95
CA ARG A 17 -8.03 3.59 -10.24
C ARG A 17 -9.17 3.13 -11.14
N ALA A 18 -9.21 3.57 -12.40
CA ALA A 18 -10.21 3.13 -13.36
C ALA A 18 -10.08 1.63 -13.67
N ALA A 19 -8.87 1.13 -13.93
CA ALA A 19 -8.61 -0.28 -14.20
C ALA A 19 -8.99 -1.18 -13.00
N LEU A 20 -8.53 -0.82 -11.80
CA LEU A 20 -8.86 -1.55 -10.56
C LEU A 20 -10.37 -1.53 -10.27
N ARG A 21 -11.05 -0.42 -10.56
CA ARG A 21 -12.51 -0.33 -10.38
C ARG A 21 -13.26 -1.18 -11.39
N ALA A 22 -12.79 -1.27 -12.64
CA ALA A 22 -13.44 -2.01 -13.70
C ALA A 22 -13.26 -3.55 -13.58
N ASP A 23 -12.19 -4.02 -12.95
CA ASP A 23 -11.95 -5.46 -12.81
C ASP A 23 -12.95 -6.12 -11.86
N ALA A 24 -13.85 -6.94 -12.40
CA ALA A 24 -14.93 -7.56 -11.64
C ALA A 24 -14.42 -8.50 -10.53
N ARG A 25 -13.18 -9.00 -10.61
CA ARG A 25 -12.60 -9.94 -9.64
C ARG A 25 -12.34 -9.31 -8.27
N PHE A 26 -12.12 -8.00 -8.21
CA PHE A 26 -11.95 -7.28 -6.95
C PHE A 26 -13.32 -6.89 -6.38
N SER A 27 -13.52 -7.08 -5.09
CA SER A 27 -14.70 -6.57 -4.36
C SER A 27 -14.43 -5.17 -3.83
N HIS A 28 -13.22 -4.92 -3.30
CA HIS A 28 -12.84 -3.65 -2.68
C HIS A 28 -11.42 -3.26 -3.09
N VAL A 29 -11.13 -1.97 -3.14
CA VAL A 29 -9.80 -1.45 -3.46
C VAL A 29 -9.52 -0.20 -2.63
N ALA A 30 -8.40 -0.21 -1.92
CA ALA A 30 -7.89 0.92 -1.15
C ALA A 30 -6.58 1.42 -1.74
N ALA A 31 -6.52 2.70 -2.11
CA ALA A 31 -5.27 3.42 -2.32
C ALA A 31 -4.69 3.82 -0.97
N TYR A 32 -3.36 3.81 -0.85
CA TYR A 32 -2.65 4.35 0.32
C TYR A 32 -1.43 5.16 -0.13
N GLY A 33 -0.61 5.59 0.83
CA GLY A 33 0.58 6.37 0.54
C GLY A 33 0.31 7.86 0.33
N SER A 34 1.31 8.55 -0.22
CA SER A 34 1.33 10.02 -0.30
C SER A 34 0.20 10.62 -1.14
N VAL A 35 -0.28 9.92 -2.18
CA VAL A 35 -1.34 10.40 -3.08
C VAL A 35 -2.68 10.60 -2.38
N PRO A 36 -3.34 9.56 -1.82
CA PRO A 36 -4.60 9.76 -1.11
C PRO A 36 -4.45 10.63 0.13
N GLN A 37 -3.25 10.74 0.72
CA GLN A 37 -2.97 11.65 1.84
C GLN A 37 -2.89 13.14 1.43
N GLY A 38 -2.85 13.45 0.13
CA GLY A 38 -2.67 14.82 -0.36
C GLY A 38 -1.25 15.36 -0.18
N ARG A 39 -0.27 14.46 -0.06
CA ARG A 39 1.16 14.77 0.13
C ARG A 39 2.03 14.37 -1.06
N ALA A 40 1.41 14.03 -2.19
CA ALA A 40 2.15 13.61 -3.37
C ALA A 40 3.04 14.72 -3.90
N ASP A 41 4.24 14.34 -4.33
CA ASP A 41 5.16 15.20 -5.03
C ASP A 41 5.73 14.48 -6.26
N ARG A 42 6.79 15.05 -6.86
CA ARG A 42 7.43 14.48 -8.04
C ARG A 42 8.20 13.19 -7.75
N PHE A 43 8.34 12.75 -6.51
CA PHE A 43 9.05 11.54 -6.11
C PHE A 43 8.11 10.43 -5.68
N SER A 44 6.84 10.75 -5.45
CA SER A 44 5.79 9.79 -5.14
C SER A 44 5.65 8.67 -6.18
N ASP A 45 5.32 7.51 -5.66
CA ASP A 45 4.78 6.35 -6.34
C ASP A 45 3.27 6.22 -6.09
N LEU A 46 2.70 5.09 -6.53
CA LEU A 46 1.29 4.77 -6.38
C LEU A 46 1.14 3.40 -5.74
N GLU A 47 0.28 3.29 -4.73
CA GLU A 47 0.22 2.10 -3.88
C GLU A 47 -1.24 1.69 -3.59
N PHE A 48 -1.55 0.40 -3.76
CA PHE A 48 -2.92 -0.11 -3.63
C PHE A 48 -2.99 -1.47 -2.95
N TRP A 49 -4.07 -1.67 -2.18
CA TRP A 49 -4.58 -2.97 -1.76
C TRP A 49 -5.87 -3.28 -2.51
N ALA A 50 -5.89 -4.39 -3.24
CA ALA A 50 -7.06 -4.90 -3.93
C ALA A 50 -7.56 -6.20 -3.28
N PHE A 51 -8.79 -6.18 -2.80
CA PHE A 51 -9.42 -7.30 -2.12
C PHE A 51 -10.29 -8.10 -3.08
N LEU A 52 -10.08 -9.41 -3.17
CA LEU A 52 -10.75 -10.31 -4.10
C LEU A 52 -12.17 -10.65 -3.65
N ARG A 53 -13.05 -10.87 -4.63
CA ARG A 53 -14.30 -11.58 -4.41
C ARG A 53 -14.04 -13.04 -4.01
N PRO A 54 -14.96 -13.69 -3.27
CA PRO A 54 -14.86 -15.13 -3.01
C PRO A 54 -14.71 -15.94 -4.30
N GLY A 55 -13.73 -16.85 -4.34
CA GLY A 55 -13.44 -17.71 -5.49
C GLY A 55 -12.68 -17.05 -6.64
N ALA A 56 -12.42 -15.73 -6.60
CA ALA A 56 -11.56 -15.08 -7.57
C ALA A 56 -10.08 -15.30 -7.23
N ALA A 57 -9.24 -15.36 -8.27
CA ALA A 57 -7.79 -15.43 -8.13
C ALA A 57 -7.15 -14.42 -9.07
N VAL A 58 -6.21 -13.64 -8.53
CA VAL A 58 -5.40 -12.68 -9.28
C VAL A 58 -3.99 -12.71 -8.71
N ASP A 59 -3.00 -12.95 -9.56
CA ASP A 59 -1.61 -12.66 -9.24
C ASP A 59 -1.32 -11.18 -9.51
N ALA A 60 -0.77 -10.48 -8.52
CA ALA A 60 -0.56 -9.04 -8.59
C ALA A 60 0.46 -8.65 -9.67
N ALA A 61 1.53 -9.45 -9.83
CA ALA A 61 2.57 -9.17 -10.81
C ALA A 61 2.03 -9.36 -12.24
N ASP A 62 1.30 -10.43 -12.49
CA ASP A 62 0.67 -10.67 -13.79
C ASP A 62 -0.44 -9.66 -14.10
N TRP A 63 -1.19 -9.22 -13.08
CA TRP A 63 -2.16 -8.15 -13.26
C TRP A 63 -1.48 -6.84 -13.72
N LEU A 64 -0.37 -6.46 -13.09
CA LEU A 64 0.40 -5.27 -13.47
C LEU A 64 0.98 -5.40 -14.89
N ARG A 65 1.54 -6.56 -15.26
CA ARG A 65 2.02 -6.83 -16.63
C ARG A 65 0.90 -6.78 -17.67
N GLY A 66 -0.32 -7.16 -17.31
CA GLY A 66 -1.47 -7.13 -18.22
C GLY A 66 -2.04 -5.73 -18.48
N HIS A 67 -1.82 -4.77 -17.57
CA HIS A 67 -2.39 -3.42 -17.67
C HIS A 67 -1.37 -2.34 -18.04
N PHE A 68 -0.08 -2.64 -17.92
CA PHE A 68 1.01 -1.71 -18.15
C PHE A 68 2.12 -2.35 -18.97
N ASP A 69 3.06 -1.53 -19.43
CA ASP A 69 4.30 -1.97 -20.06
C ASP A 69 5.48 -1.66 -19.12
N PRO A 70 5.67 -2.47 -18.06
CA PRO A 70 6.71 -2.22 -17.06
C PRO A 70 8.09 -2.60 -17.58
N LEU A 71 9.10 -1.81 -17.19
CA LEU A 71 10.51 -2.14 -17.36
C LEU A 71 10.94 -3.31 -16.46
N LEU A 72 10.30 -3.43 -15.30
CA LEU A 72 10.55 -4.48 -14.30
C LEU A 72 9.29 -4.72 -13.47
N VAL A 73 9.02 -5.98 -13.13
CA VAL A 73 8.05 -6.35 -12.09
C VAL A 73 8.73 -7.27 -11.09
N LEU A 74 8.63 -6.93 -9.80
CA LEU A 74 9.21 -7.67 -8.69
C LEU A 74 8.17 -7.95 -7.62
N THR A 75 8.33 -9.07 -6.92
CA THR A 75 7.54 -9.38 -5.72
C THR A 75 8.32 -8.90 -4.50
N THR A 76 7.65 -8.18 -3.61
CA THR A 76 8.25 -7.70 -2.36
C THR A 76 8.31 -8.80 -1.32
N GLU A 77 9.18 -8.64 -0.33
CA GLU A 77 9.28 -9.51 0.84
C GLU A 77 7.97 -9.56 1.66
N PHE A 78 7.08 -8.59 1.45
CA PHE A 78 5.76 -8.47 2.08
C PHE A 78 4.62 -9.07 1.23
N GLY A 79 4.95 -9.72 0.10
CA GLY A 79 3.99 -10.41 -0.76
C GLY A 79 3.17 -9.51 -1.71
N GLY A 80 3.51 -8.22 -1.82
CA GLY A 80 2.99 -7.34 -2.86
C GLY A 80 3.81 -7.45 -4.15
N ALA A 81 3.30 -6.87 -5.25
CA ALA A 81 4.05 -6.73 -6.50
C ALA A 81 4.31 -5.25 -6.80
N VAL A 82 5.52 -4.93 -7.23
CA VAL A 82 5.93 -3.59 -7.66
C VAL A 82 6.29 -3.63 -9.14
N ALA A 83 5.62 -2.81 -9.94
CA ALA A 83 5.98 -2.52 -11.31
C ALA A 83 6.77 -1.21 -11.40
N VAL A 84 7.90 -1.23 -12.10
CA VAL A 84 8.67 -0.05 -12.48
C VAL A 84 8.34 0.29 -13.92
N LEU A 85 7.70 1.43 -14.14
CA LEU A 85 7.27 1.91 -15.45
C LEU A 85 8.35 2.80 -16.11
N PRO A 86 8.24 3.08 -17.43
CA PRO A 86 9.02 4.11 -18.09
C PRO A 86 8.99 5.44 -17.30
N GLY A 87 10.14 6.11 -17.20
CA GLY A 87 10.32 7.25 -16.31
C GLY A 87 10.59 6.88 -14.84
N LEU A 88 10.89 5.60 -14.56
CA LEU A 88 11.22 5.05 -13.25
C LEU A 88 10.13 5.27 -12.19
N ARG A 89 8.87 5.30 -12.64
CA ARG A 89 7.71 5.39 -11.74
C ARG A 89 7.35 4.03 -11.18
N ARG A 90 7.20 3.94 -9.86
CA ARG A 90 6.76 2.72 -9.18
C ARG A 90 5.25 2.69 -9.04
N VAL A 91 4.69 1.50 -9.19
CA VAL A 91 3.31 1.16 -8.85
C VAL A 91 3.34 -0.10 -8.02
N GLU A 92 2.81 -0.06 -6.81
CA GLU A 92 2.68 -1.21 -5.91
C GLU A 92 1.22 -1.68 -5.82
N LEU A 93 1.04 -3.00 -5.92
CA LEU A 93 -0.24 -3.66 -5.78
C LEU A 93 -0.12 -4.86 -4.85
N HIS A 94 -0.88 -4.83 -3.77
CA HIS A 94 -1.16 -5.98 -2.93
C HIS A 94 -2.51 -6.58 -3.31
N VAL A 95 -2.59 -7.91 -3.35
CA VAL A 95 -3.84 -8.64 -3.58
C VAL A 95 -4.11 -9.55 -2.39
N ALA A 96 -5.32 -9.49 -1.85
CA ALA A 96 -5.73 -10.28 -0.69
C ALA A 96 -7.19 -10.73 -0.81
N PRO A 97 -7.63 -11.80 -0.12
CA PRO A 97 -9.05 -12.11 -0.02
C PRO A 97 -9.81 -11.04 0.80
N ALA A 98 -11.08 -10.80 0.48
CA ALA A 98 -11.93 -9.85 1.22
C ALA A 98 -12.06 -10.17 2.72
N ALA A 99 -11.84 -11.42 3.14
CA ALA A 99 -11.79 -11.80 4.56
C ALA A 99 -10.72 -11.04 5.36
N ARG A 100 -9.69 -10.47 4.70
CA ARG A 100 -8.64 -9.66 5.32
C ARG A 100 -8.98 -8.16 5.41
N LEU A 101 -10.15 -7.73 4.94
CA LEU A 101 -10.58 -6.32 5.06
C LEU A 101 -10.46 -5.74 6.49
N PRO A 102 -10.77 -6.48 7.58
CA PRO A 102 -10.62 -5.96 8.94
C PRO A 102 -9.18 -5.55 9.29
N GLU A 103 -8.16 -6.08 8.60
CA GLU A 103 -6.76 -5.70 8.83
C GLU A 103 -6.49 -4.23 8.50
N VAL A 104 -7.32 -3.59 7.68
CA VAL A 104 -7.21 -2.15 7.37
C VAL A 104 -7.26 -1.30 8.64
N GLU A 105 -8.02 -1.72 9.66
CA GLU A 105 -8.11 -1.02 10.94
C GLU A 105 -6.79 -1.01 11.73
N THR A 106 -5.89 -1.96 11.42
CA THR A 106 -4.59 -2.10 12.08
C THR A 106 -3.50 -1.23 11.47
N TRP A 107 -3.76 -0.61 10.32
CA TRP A 107 -2.79 0.25 9.65
C TRP A 107 -2.47 1.49 10.49
N THR A 108 -1.46 2.25 10.08
CA THR A 108 -1.12 3.51 10.74
C THR A 108 -2.26 4.52 10.52
N PRO A 109 -2.81 5.15 11.58
CA PRO A 109 -4.00 5.99 11.48
C PRO A 109 -3.65 7.43 11.04
N GLN A 110 -2.35 7.72 10.92
CA GLN A 110 -1.85 9.04 10.54
C GLN A 110 -2.23 9.32 9.08
N HIS A 111 -2.82 10.50 8.85
CA HIS A 111 -3.11 11.03 7.52
C HIS A 111 -4.14 10.24 6.70
N VAL A 112 -4.90 9.36 7.35
CA VAL A 112 -5.95 8.58 6.70
C VAL A 112 -7.05 9.52 6.19
N ARG A 113 -7.39 9.39 4.91
CA ARG A 113 -8.44 10.15 4.23
C ARG A 113 -9.37 9.16 3.54
N PRO A 114 -10.41 8.64 4.23
CA PRO A 114 -11.22 7.52 3.75
C PRO A 114 -11.74 7.70 2.32
N GLU A 115 -12.21 8.89 1.98
CA GLU A 115 -12.78 9.20 0.66
C GLU A 115 -11.73 9.19 -0.45
N ALA A 116 -10.49 9.60 -0.17
CA ALA A 116 -9.40 9.59 -1.14
C ALA A 116 -8.76 8.20 -1.29
N MET A 117 -8.77 7.41 -0.21
CA MET A 117 -8.26 6.05 -0.16
C MET A 117 -9.23 5.05 -0.80
N CYS A 118 -10.55 5.23 -0.66
CA CYS A 118 -11.53 4.31 -1.21
C CYS A 118 -11.64 4.42 -2.74
N VAL A 119 -11.23 3.38 -3.47
CA VAL A 119 -11.28 3.32 -4.95
C VAL A 119 -12.50 2.54 -5.43
N ARG A 120 -12.79 1.42 -4.75
CA ARG A 120 -13.95 0.54 -4.96
C ARG A 120 -14.37 -0.04 -3.61
N ASP A 121 -15.68 -0.10 -3.36
CA ASP A 121 -16.22 -0.58 -2.09
C ASP A 121 -17.60 -1.21 -2.30
N GLU A 122 -17.66 -2.52 -2.12
CA GLU A 122 -18.88 -3.29 -2.32
C GLU A 122 -19.63 -3.43 -0.99
N GLY A 123 -20.79 -2.78 -0.91
CA GLY A 123 -21.61 -2.79 0.30
C GLY A 123 -21.11 -1.85 1.41
N GLY A 124 -20.12 -1.00 1.14
CA GLY A 124 -19.68 0.04 2.08
C GLY A 124 -18.72 -0.44 3.18
N GLN A 125 -18.24 -1.68 3.10
CA GLN A 125 -17.42 -2.31 4.14
C GLN A 125 -16.04 -1.66 4.24
N LEU A 126 -15.38 -1.39 3.10
CA LEU A 126 -14.06 -0.77 3.11
C LEU A 126 -14.12 0.65 3.70
N MET A 127 -15.14 1.44 3.33
CA MET A 127 -15.35 2.76 3.92
C MET A 127 -15.56 2.69 5.43
N GLY A 128 -16.27 1.66 5.92
CA GLY A 128 -16.41 1.38 7.35
C GLY A 128 -15.06 1.21 8.05
N HIS A 129 -14.22 0.30 7.55
CA HIS A 129 -12.89 0.04 8.10
C HIS A 129 -11.95 1.25 8.00
N LEU A 130 -11.97 2.00 6.89
CA LEU A 130 -11.16 3.21 6.73
C LEU A 130 -11.58 4.31 7.72
N ARG A 131 -12.88 4.44 8.01
CA ARG A 131 -13.37 5.40 9.03
C ARG A 131 -12.99 4.97 10.44
N ALA A 132 -13.05 3.67 10.74
CA ALA A 132 -12.58 3.13 12.02
C ALA A 132 -11.08 3.39 12.20
N LEU A 133 -10.28 3.15 11.15
CA LEU A 133 -8.86 3.48 11.12
C LEU A 133 -8.62 4.99 11.34
N ALA A 134 -9.35 5.87 10.65
CA ALA A 134 -9.21 7.32 10.79
C ALA A 134 -9.58 7.83 12.19
N ALA A 135 -10.48 7.14 12.90
CA ALA A 135 -10.89 7.48 14.25
C ALA A 135 -9.95 6.89 15.33
N ARG A 136 -9.01 6.02 14.96
CA ARG A 136 -8.09 5.38 15.90
C ARG A 136 -7.06 6.40 16.41
N SER A 137 -7.08 6.63 17.73
CA SER A 137 -5.99 7.35 18.40
C SER A 137 -4.75 6.46 18.48
N PRO A 138 -3.58 6.91 18.00
CA PRO A 138 -2.33 6.20 18.26
C PRO A 138 -2.08 6.12 19.78
N ASP A 139 -1.47 5.02 20.22
CA ASP A 139 -0.84 4.93 21.54
C ASP A 139 0.67 4.87 21.34
N PRO A 140 1.38 6.01 21.33
CA PRO A 140 2.81 6.03 21.01
C PRO A 140 3.63 5.16 21.96
N ALA A 141 3.23 5.04 23.23
CA ALA A 141 3.99 4.26 24.21
C ALA A 141 3.84 2.76 23.92
N ALA A 142 2.61 2.28 23.76
CA ALA A 142 2.34 0.88 23.44
C ALA A 142 2.87 0.50 22.04
N GLU A 143 2.79 1.40 21.07
CA GLU A 143 3.29 1.17 19.70
C GLU A 143 4.82 1.22 19.62
N ALA A 144 5.50 2.04 20.44
CA ALA A 144 6.95 2.14 20.43
C ALA A 144 7.64 1.00 21.21
N GLN A 145 7.01 0.45 22.24
CA GLN A 145 7.61 -0.51 23.16
C GLN A 145 8.21 -1.75 22.43
N PRO A 146 7.49 -2.44 21.52
CA PRO A 146 8.07 -3.59 20.82
C PRO A 146 9.26 -3.23 19.93
N THR A 147 9.30 -1.99 19.41
CA THR A 147 10.42 -1.50 18.60
C THR A 147 11.64 -1.24 19.47
N LEU A 148 11.46 -0.66 20.66
CA LEU A 148 12.53 -0.47 21.64
C LEU A 148 13.10 -1.81 22.10
N GLU A 149 12.25 -2.77 22.46
CA GLU A 149 12.67 -4.10 22.90
C GLU A 149 13.48 -4.82 21.82
N ARG A 150 12.99 -4.82 20.57
CA ARG A 150 13.72 -5.38 19.42
C ARG A 150 15.06 -4.67 19.21
N SER A 151 15.09 -3.35 19.32
CA SER A 151 16.31 -2.56 19.14
C SER A 151 17.36 -2.90 20.20
N VAL A 152 16.96 -3.01 21.47
CA VAL A 152 17.85 -3.40 22.57
C VAL A 152 18.36 -4.83 22.37
N ASN A 153 17.49 -5.77 22.01
CA ASN A 153 17.89 -7.15 21.74
C ASN A 153 18.96 -7.23 20.63
N TRP A 154 18.73 -6.57 19.49
CA TRP A 154 19.68 -6.56 18.38
C TRP A 154 20.96 -5.80 18.71
N LEU A 155 20.89 -4.71 19.47
CA LEU A 155 22.06 -3.98 19.93
C LEU A 155 22.95 -4.87 20.81
N VAL A 156 22.37 -5.58 21.78
CA VAL A 156 23.13 -6.48 22.67
C VAL A 156 23.79 -7.59 21.87
N LEU A 157 23.08 -8.22 20.92
CA LEU A 157 23.68 -9.22 20.04
C LEU A 157 24.84 -8.62 19.24
N GLY A 158 24.62 -7.47 18.59
CA GLY A 158 25.60 -6.77 17.77
C GLY A 158 26.89 -6.44 18.54
N LEU A 159 26.77 -5.96 19.78
CA LEU A 159 27.92 -5.66 20.63
C LEU A 159 28.74 -6.92 20.98
N ASN A 160 28.08 -8.05 21.22
CA ASN A 160 28.78 -9.30 21.55
C ASN A 160 29.53 -9.89 20.35
N VAL A 161 28.91 -9.92 19.16
CA VAL A 161 29.56 -10.45 17.96
C VAL A 161 30.70 -9.55 17.49
N LEU A 162 30.52 -8.23 17.60
CA LEU A 162 31.58 -7.26 17.33
C LEU A 162 32.79 -7.47 18.26
N ALA A 163 32.54 -7.69 19.56
CA ALA A 163 33.62 -7.98 20.52
C ALA A 163 34.35 -9.31 20.24
N ARG A 164 33.69 -10.25 19.55
CA ARG A 164 34.27 -11.51 19.07
C ARG A 164 35.04 -11.36 17.75
N GLY A 165 34.88 -10.25 17.04
CA GLY A 165 35.51 -9.99 15.74
C GLY A 165 34.70 -10.49 14.54
N GLU A 166 33.38 -10.61 14.68
CA GLU A 166 32.43 -10.91 13.58
C GLU A 166 31.75 -9.64 13.06
#